data_AF-A0A924VD56-F1
#
_entry.id   AF-A0A924VD56-F1
#
_cell.length_a   1.000
_cell.length_b   1.000
_cell.length_c   1.000
_cell.angle_alpha   90.00
_cell.angle_beta   90.00
_cell.angle_gamma   90.00
#
_symmetry.space_group_name_H-M   'P 1'
#
loop_
_entity.id
_entity.type
_entity.pdbx_description
1 polymer ?
#
loop_
_entity_poly.entity_id
_entity_poly.type
_entity_poly.pdbx_seq_one_letter_code
_entity_poly.pdbx_strand_id
1 'polypeptide(L)' 'MLMLRLVLMLALAAMFVLLGAYLGTRDKKYLTYLMNAIKYLGYFLAAMLVLFILSRVIR' A
#
# COMPACT_ATOMS: atom_id res chain seq x y z
N MET A 1 -0.33 -17.12 1.74
CA MET A 1 -0.19 -16.22 2.91
C MET A 1 1.15 -15.48 2.97
N LEU A 2 2.28 -16.13 2.69
CA LEU A 2 3.62 -15.54 2.84
C LEU A 2 3.87 -14.33 1.92
N MET A 3 3.44 -14.40 0.65
CA MET A 3 3.53 -13.27 -0.29
C MET A 3 2.78 -12.02 0.18
N LEU A 4 1.57 -12.19 0.72
CA LEU A 4 0.71 -11.09 1.17
C LEU A 4 1.34 -10.35 2.35
N ARG A 5 1.95 -11.10 3.28
CA ARG A 5 2.74 -10.55 4.39
C ARG A 5 3.95 -9.76 3.92
N LEU A 6 4.69 -10.26 2.92
CA LEU A 6 5.83 -9.57 2.34
C LEU A 6 5.44 -8.23 1.71
N VAL A 7 4.36 -8.21 0.91
CA VAL A 7 3.87 -6.96 0.29
C VAL A 7 3.44 -5.95 1.35
N LEU A 8 2.74 -6.40 2.40
CA LEU A 8 2.36 -5.52 3.51
C LEU A 8 3.58 -4.98 4.26
N MET A 9 4.57 -5.82 4.57
CA MET A 9 5.82 -5.37 5.22
C MET A 9 6.58 -4.37 4.35
N LEU A 10 6.67 -4.60 3.04
CA LEU A 10 7.35 -3.71 2.11
C LEU A 10 6.64 -2.36 2.01
N ALA A 11 5.31 -2.36 1.97
CA ALA A 11 4.51 -1.15 1.93
C ALA A 11 4.63 -0.35 3.24
N LEU A 12 4.68 -1.03 4.38
CA LEU A 12 4.92 -0.42 5.69
C LEU A 12 6.31 0.23 5.77
N ALA A 13 7.34 -0.47 5.31
CA ALA A 13 8.70 0.06 5.24
C ALA A 13 8.77 1.29 4.32
N ALA A 14 8.11 1.24 3.16
CA ALA A 14 8.05 2.37 2.23
C ALA A 14 7.36 3.60 2.84
N MET A 15 6.29 3.41 3.63
CA MET A 15 5.65 4.53 4.35
C MET A 15 6.57 5.15 5.39
N PHE A 16 7.30 4.35 6.16
CA PHE A 16 8.28 4.86 7.14
C PHE A 16 9.40 5.65 6.47
N VAL A 17 9.92 5.16 5.34
CA VAL A 17 10.96 5.87 4.57
C VAL A 17 10.44 7.20 4.02
N LEU A 18 9.21 7.23 3.49
CA LEU A 18 8.59 8.46 2.98
C LEU A 18 8.29 9.46 4.10
N LEU A 19 7.86 8.99 5.27
CA LEU A 19 7.68 9.82 6.47
C LEU A 19 9.01 10.40 6.97
N GLY A 20 10.06 9.58 7.02
CA GLY A 20 11.40 10.02 7.41
C GLY A 20 11.97 11.05 6.44
N ALA A 21 11.81 10.82 5.14
CA ALA A 21 12.21 11.78 4.11
C ALA A 21 11.42 13.10 4.20
N TYR A 22 10.12 13.04 4.49
CA TYR A 22 9.31 14.23 4.73
C TYR A 22 9.79 15.03 5.95
N LEU A 23 10.10 14.36 7.07
CA LEU A 23 10.60 15.03 8.27
C LEU A 23 11.96 15.71 8.04
N GLY A 24 12.84 15.09 7.25
CA GLY A 24 14.17 15.62 6.95
C GLY A 24 14.16 16.78 5.94
N THR A 25 13.33 16.72 4.91
CA THR A 25 13.34 17.74 3.83
C THR A 25 12.20 18.77 3.97
N ARG A 26 11.14 18.47 4.74
CA ARG A 26 9.86 19.23 4.82
C ARG A 26 9.18 19.50 3.46
N ASP A 27 9.60 18.78 2.44
CA ASP A 27 9.12 18.99 1.08
C ASP A 27 7.78 18.29 0.87
N LYS A 28 6.78 19.03 0.38
CA LYS A 28 5.40 18.54 0.20
C LYS A 28 5.32 17.39 -0.81
N LYS A 29 6.35 17.22 -1.64
CA LYS A 29 6.46 16.12 -2.61
C LYS A 29 6.39 14.75 -1.94
N TYR A 30 6.99 14.58 -0.76
CA TYR A 30 6.97 13.31 -0.01
C TYR A 30 5.59 12.98 0.56
N LEU A 31 4.81 14.00 0.94
CA LEU A 31 3.41 13.84 1.32
C LEU A 31 2.55 13.34 0.14
N THR A 32 2.78 13.88 -1.06
CA THR A 32 2.09 13.40 -2.27
C THR A 32 2.44 11.95 -2.58
N TYR A 33 3.71 11.57 -2.47
CA TYR A 33 4.13 10.18 -2.65
C TYR A 33 3.54 9.24 -1.61
N LEU A 34 3.45 9.67 -0.36
CA LEU A 34 2.82 8.91 0.72
C LEU A 34 1.32 8.74 0.47
N MET A 35 0.63 9.80 0.03
CA MET A 35 -0.79 9.74 -0.31
C MET A 35 -1.05 8.82 -1.52
N ASN A 36 -0.19 8.85 -2.52
CA ASN A 36 -0.24 7.91 -3.65
C ASN A 36 0.01 6.47 -3.19
N ALA A 37 1.01 6.23 -2.33
CA ALA A 37 1.29 4.91 -1.79
C ALA A 37 0.07 4.32 -1.05
N ILE A 38 -0.60 5.13 -0.23
CA ILE A 38 -1.85 4.72 0.45
C ILE A 38 -2.96 4.41 -0.56
N LYS A 39 -3.14 5.24 -1.60
CA LYS A 39 -4.12 4.97 -2.66
C LYS A 39 -3.87 3.63 -3.34
N TYR A 40 -2.63 3.36 -3.76
CA TYR A 40 -2.28 2.09 -4.41
C TYR A 40 -2.48 0.88 -3.48
N LEU A 41 -2.18 1.03 -2.19
CA LEU A 41 -2.44 0.01 -1.17
C LEU A 41 -3.94 -0.28 -1.03
N GLY A 42 -4.77 0.77 -1.06
CA GLY A 42 -6.23 0.64 -1.07
C GLY A 42 -6.76 -0.07 -2.32
N TYR A 43 -6.27 0.28 -3.50
CA TYR A 43 -6.63 -0.41 -4.76
C TYR A 43 -6.23 -1.88 -4.73
N PHE A 44 -5.04 -2.21 -4.19
CA PHE A 44 -4.59 -3.59 -4.05
C PHE A 44 -5.53 -4.41 -3.15
N LEU A 45 -5.93 -3.86 -1.99
CA LEU A 45 -6.88 -4.50 -1.09
C LEU A 45 -8.26 -4.68 -1.74
N ALA A 46 -8.75 -3.66 -2.44
CA ALA A 46 -10.01 -3.74 -3.18
C ALA A 46 -9.97 -4.82 -4.26
N ALA A 47 -8.89 -4.88 -5.05
CA ALA A 47 -8.70 -5.92 -6.06
C ALA A 47 -8.67 -7.33 -5.44
N MET A 48 -7.99 -7.51 -4.30
CA MET A 48 -8.02 -8.78 -3.56
C MET A 48 -9.43 -9.17 -3.12
N LEU A 49 -10.21 -8.22 -2.61
CA LEU A 49 -11.61 -8.44 -2.22
C LEU A 49 -12.46 -8.87 -3.40
N VAL A 50 -12.31 -8.21 -4.55
CA VAL A 50 -13.02 -8.56 -5.79
C VAL A 50 -12.65 -9.98 -6.25
N LEU A 51 -11.36 -10.31 -6.29
CA LEU A 51 -10.89 -11.65 -6.64
C LEU A 51 -11.41 -12.72 -5.67
N PHE A 52 -11.48 -12.40 -4.38
CA PHE A 52 -12.03 -13.30 -3.36
C PHE A 52 -13.53 -13.55 -3.57
N ILE A 53 -14.31 -12.50 -3.85
CA ILE A 53 -15.74 -12.59 -4.15
C ILE A 53 -15.96 -13.41 -5.43
N LEU A 54 -15.22 -13.10 -6.50
CA LEU A 54 -15.29 -13.85 -7.77
C LEU A 54 -14.97 -15.33 -7.56
N SER A 55 -13.93 -15.66 -6.81
CA SER A 55 -13.57 -17.05 -6.49
C SER A 55 -14.66 -17.77 -5.69
N ARG A 56 -15.47 -17.03 -4.91
CA ARG A 56 -16.61 -17.57 -4.17
C ARG A 56 -17.85 -17.75 -5.03
N VAL A 57 -18.05 -16.90 -6.04
CA VAL A 57 -19.19 -16.98 -6.98
C VAL A 57 -18.99 -18.10 -8.00
N ILE A 58 -17.74 -18.35 -8.42
CA ILE A 58 -17.40 -19.40 -9.38
C ILE A 58 -17.45 -20.81 -8.76
N ARG A 59 -17.42 -20.91 -7.42
CA ARG A 59 -17.41 -22.17 -6.68
C ARG A 59 -18.79 -22.50 -6.16
#